data_AF-A0AAW0YHE9-F1
#
_entry.id   AF-A0AAW0YHE9-F1
#
_cell.length_a   1.000
_cell.length_b   1.000
_cell.length_c   1.000
_cell.angle_alpha   90.00
_cell.angle_beta   90.00
_cell.angle_gamma   90.00
#
_symmetry.space_group_name_H-M   'P 1'
#
loop_
_entity.id
_entity.type
_entity.pdbx_description
1 polymer ?
#
loop_
_entity_poly.entity_id
_entity_poly.type
_entity_poly.pdbx_seq_one_letter_code
_entity_poly.pdbx_strand_id
1 'polypeptide(L)'
;RMFVMYIFCLVTNTVMTEINFSRYLIGKSRFHSPLLLMCGVRLANLDKEDYEIIDMRAEKMLSFRSIRNLQELAHWMIERVGSSLMNSLEVAAFFLQFLDWFYSSSNTPRSLTNQPIPPPPKICVLL
;
A
#
# COMPACT_ATOMS: atom_id res chain seq x y z
N ARG A 1 -0.08 -10.16 -36.66
CA ARG A 1 1.39 -10.17 -36.40
C ARG A 1 1.73 -10.70 -35.00
N MET A 2 1.11 -10.20 -33.92
CA MET A 2 1.37 -10.71 -32.56
C MET A 2 1.10 -12.21 -32.39
N PHE A 3 0.03 -12.74 -33.01
CA PHE A 3 -0.31 -14.17 -32.91
C PHE A 3 0.75 -15.11 -33.53
N VAL A 4 1.29 -14.76 -34.71
CA VAL A 4 2.36 -15.51 -35.38
C VAL A 4 3.65 -15.47 -34.56
N MET A 5 3.96 -14.32 -33.95
CA MET A 5 5.11 -14.17 -33.07
C MET A 5 4.98 -15.00 -31.78
N TYR A 6 3.78 -15.06 -31.22
CA TYR A 6 3.47 -15.89 -30.05
C TYR A 6 3.66 -17.38 -30.34
N ILE A 7 3.10 -17.86 -31.46
CA ILE A 7 3.24 -19.26 -31.88
C ILE A 7 4.72 -19.60 -32.13
N PHE A 8 5.45 -18.73 -32.84
CA PHE A 8 6.87 -18.95 -33.10
C PHE A 8 7.68 -19.03 -31.80
N CYS A 9 7.44 -18.12 -30.86
CA CYS A 9 8.09 -18.11 -29.54
C CYS A 9 7.74 -19.36 -28.70
N LEU A 10 6.48 -19.80 -28.74
CA LEU A 10 6.02 -20.98 -28.03
C LEU A 10 6.71 -22.23 -28.57
N VAL A 11 6.74 -22.40 -29.90
CA VAL A 11 7.35 -23.55 -30.56
C VAL A 11 8.86 -23.60 -30.30
N THR A 12 9.56 -22.47 -30.39
CA THR A 12 11.01 -22.43 -30.13
C THR A 12 11.34 -22.73 -28.67
N ASN A 13 10.53 -22.25 -27.71
CA ASN A 13 10.70 -22.59 -26.29
C ASN A 13 10.52 -24.08 -26.03
N THR A 14 9.46 -24.70 -26.57
CA THR A 14 9.20 -26.14 -26.39
C THR A 14 10.31 -27.00 -26.98
N VAL A 15 10.81 -26.65 -28.17
CA VAL A 15 11.94 -27.39 -28.76
C VAL A 15 13.20 -27.25 -27.91
N MET A 16 13.46 -26.05 -27.36
CA MET A 16 14.62 -25.84 -26.50
C MET A 16 14.50 -26.58 -25.15
N THR A 17 13.30 -26.71 -24.57
CA THR A 17 13.13 -27.49 -23.33
C THR A 17 13.47 -28.96 -23.53
N GLU A 18 13.02 -29.58 -24.61
CA GLU A 18 13.29 -30.99 -24.92
C GLU A 18 14.78 -31.27 -25.17
N ILE A 19 15.48 -30.36 -25.86
CA ILE A 19 16.92 -30.48 -26.10
C ILE A 19 17.71 -30.35 -24.78
N ASN A 20 17.31 -29.42 -23.90
CA ASN A 20 17.98 -29.27 -22.61
C ASN A 20 17.70 -30.45 -21.69
N PHE A 21 16.47 -30.96 -21.69
CA PHE A 21 16.07 -32.12 -20.91
C PHE A 21 16.81 -33.39 -21.34
N SER A 22 16.89 -33.68 -22.64
CA SER A 22 17.66 -34.82 -23.15
C SER A 22 19.16 -34.70 -22.82
N ARG A 23 19.76 -33.51 -22.94
CA ARG A 23 21.15 -33.26 -22.51
C ARG A 23 21.35 -33.46 -21.01
N TYR A 24 20.35 -33.11 -20.21
CA TYR A 24 20.35 -33.32 -18.76
C TYR A 24 20.30 -34.80 -18.41
N LEU A 25 19.42 -35.59 -19.05
CA LEU A 25 19.34 -37.05 -18.86
C LEU A 25 20.65 -37.76 -19.22
N ILE A 26 21.35 -37.31 -20.27
CA ILE A 26 22.65 -37.86 -20.69
C ILE A 26 23.78 -37.40 -19.75
N GLY A 27 23.52 -36.50 -18.81
CA GLY A 27 24.53 -35.93 -17.89
C GLY A 27 25.47 -34.92 -18.55
N LYS A 28 25.21 -34.52 -19.80
CA LYS A 28 25.99 -33.50 -20.53
C LYS A 28 25.65 -32.08 -20.11
N SER A 29 24.45 -31.84 -19.58
CA SER A 29 24.00 -30.54 -19.08
C SER A 29 23.67 -30.62 -17.60
N ARG A 30 24.01 -29.57 -16.84
CA ARG A 30 23.59 -29.39 -15.43
C ARG A 30 22.22 -28.69 -15.31
N PHE A 31 21.64 -28.28 -16.43
CA PHE A 31 20.39 -27.53 -16.50
C PHE A 31 19.33 -28.36 -17.23
N HIS A 32 18.18 -28.57 -16.57
CA HIS A 32 17.05 -29.31 -17.14
C HIS A 32 16.11 -28.42 -17.96
N SER A 33 16.19 -27.09 -17.79
CA SER A 33 15.33 -26.11 -18.47
C SER A 33 16.16 -24.93 -18.98
N PRO A 34 15.87 -24.40 -20.20
CA PRO A 34 16.51 -23.20 -20.74
C PRO A 34 16.29 -21.97 -19.86
N LEU A 35 15.18 -21.89 -19.11
CA LEU A 35 14.92 -20.78 -18.20
C LEU A 35 15.93 -20.76 -17.04
N LEU A 36 16.26 -21.93 -16.49
CA LEU A 36 17.26 -22.04 -15.43
C LEU A 36 18.66 -21.71 -15.92
N LEU A 37 18.98 -22.07 -17.17
CA LEU A 37 20.21 -21.66 -17.83
C LEU A 37 20.28 -20.13 -17.96
N MET A 38 19.18 -19.47 -18.37
CA MET A 38 19.14 -18.00 -18.48
C MET A 38 19.20 -17.31 -17.11
N CYS A 39 18.55 -17.87 -16.09
CA CYS A 39 18.65 -17.37 -14.72
C CYS A 39 20.03 -17.65 -14.08
N GLY A 40 20.88 -18.48 -14.70
CA GLY A 40 22.17 -18.89 -14.15
C GLY A 40 22.05 -19.75 -12.88
N VAL A 41 20.88 -20.34 -12.63
CA VAL A 41 20.59 -21.11 -11.42
C VAL A 41 20.70 -22.60 -11.75
N ARG A 42 21.49 -23.33 -10.96
CA ARG A 42 21.64 -24.78 -11.08
C ARG A 42 20.97 -25.48 -9.90
N LEU A 43 20.35 -26.64 -10.12
CA LEU A 43 20.08 -27.55 -9.02
C LEU A 43 21.39 -28.21 -8.63
N ALA A 44 21.73 -28.13 -7.35
CA ALA A 44 22.83 -28.85 -6.74
C ALA A 44 22.24 -29.78 -5.67
N ASN A 45 22.87 -30.94 -5.45
CA ASN A 45 22.58 -31.71 -4.26
C ASN A 45 23.00 -30.88 -3.06
N LEU A 46 22.08 -30.70 -2.12
CA LEU A 46 22.26 -29.82 -0.99
C LEU A 46 22.90 -30.63 0.15
N ASP A 47 24.17 -30.34 0.46
CA ASP A 47 24.84 -30.95 1.59
C ASP A 47 24.56 -30.17 2.88
N LYS A 48 24.80 -30.78 4.04
CA LYS A 48 24.52 -30.16 5.35
C LYS A 48 25.23 -28.82 5.54
N GLU A 49 26.43 -28.69 4.99
CA GLU A 49 27.25 -27.48 5.02
C GLU A 49 26.67 -26.34 4.18
N ASP A 50 25.93 -26.67 3.11
CA ASP A 50 25.29 -25.66 2.25
C ASP A 50 24.10 -24.98 2.93
N TYR A 51 23.43 -25.66 3.87
CA TYR A 51 22.32 -25.07 4.63
C TYR A 51 22.76 -23.85 5.45
N GLU A 52 23.91 -23.94 6.13
CA GLU A 52 24.42 -22.82 6.93
C GLU A 52 24.75 -21.60 6.05
N ILE A 53 25.32 -21.83 4.87
CA ILE A 53 25.66 -20.77 3.92
C ILE A 53 24.40 -20.11 3.34
N ILE A 54 23.34 -20.90 3.11
CA ILE A 54 22.05 -20.40 2.63
C ILE A 54 21.37 -19.56 3.71
N ASP A 55 21.34 -20.01 4.96
CA ASP A 55 20.74 -19.27 6.08
C ASP A 55 21.47 -17.95 6.30
N MET A 56 22.81 -17.95 6.33
CA MET A 56 23.60 -16.72 6.44
C MET A 56 23.31 -15.71 5.31
N ARG A 57 23.09 -16.18 4.07
CA ARG A 57 22.71 -15.31 2.94
C ARG A 57 21.28 -14.82 3.03
N ALA A 58 20.36 -15.67 3.49
CA ALA A 58 18.95 -15.32 3.67
C ALA A 58 18.80 -14.22 4.74
N GLU A 59 19.47 -14.35 5.88
CA GLU A 59 19.47 -13.33 6.93
C GLU A 59 20.01 -11.98 6.44
N LYS A 60 21.10 -12.00 5.66
CA LYS A 60 21.68 -10.78 5.09
C LYS A 60 20.72 -10.09 4.11
N MET A 61 20.00 -10.86 3.29
CA MET A 61 18.97 -10.31 2.39
C MET A 61 17.76 -9.76 3.15
N LEU A 62 17.30 -10.44 4.20
CA LEU A 62 16.20 -9.99 5.05
C LEU A 62 16.55 -8.69 5.77
N SER A 63 17.78 -8.57 6.29
CA SER A 63 18.31 -7.35 6.91
C SER A 63 18.32 -6.17 5.93
N PHE A 64 18.83 -6.39 4.71
CA PHE A 64 18.85 -5.36 3.67
C PHE A 64 17.43 -4.91 3.24
N ARG A 65 16.49 -5.87 3.14
CA ARG A 65 15.07 -5.57 2.85
C ARG A 65 14.41 -4.79 3.99
N SER A 66 14.70 -5.14 5.24
CA SER A 66 14.16 -4.48 6.43
C SER A 66 14.57 -3.01 6.50
N ILE A 67 15.84 -2.70 6.25
CA ILE A 67 16.37 -1.33 6.24
C ILE A 67 15.69 -0.48 5.16
N ARG A 68 15.52 -1.03 3.95
CA ARG A 68 14.85 -0.31 2.85
C ARG A 68 13.38 -0.03 3.18
N ASN A 69 12.68 -1.01 3.74
CA ASN A 69 11.28 -0.85 4.14
C ASN A 69 11.11 0.21 5.25
N LEU A 70 12.06 0.31 6.18
CA LEU A 70 12.03 1.32 7.23
C LEU A 70 12.22 2.74 6.67
N GLN A 71 13.11 2.91 5.69
CA GLN A 71 13.31 4.20 5.02
C GLN A 71 12.06 4.64 4.25
N GLU A 72 11.42 3.73 3.51
CA GLU A 72 10.17 4.05 2.82
C GLU A 72 9.02 4.37 3.78
N LEU A 73 8.93 3.64 4.91
CA LEU A 73 7.94 3.93 5.95
C LEU A 73 8.18 5.30 6.61
N ALA A 74 9.45 5.66 6.86
CA ALA A 74 9.80 6.98 7.40
C ALA A 74 9.42 8.12 6.45
N HIS A 75 9.70 7.96 5.15
CA HIS A 75 9.31 8.92 4.12
C HIS A 75 7.78 9.07 4.05
N TRP A 76 7.04 7.95 4.03
CA TRP A 76 5.58 7.96 4.04
C TRP A 76 5.01 8.65 5.29
N MET A 77 5.59 8.42 6.47
CA MET A 77 5.16 9.09 7.70
C MET A 77 5.41 10.60 7.66
N ILE A 78 6.56 11.04 7.15
CA ILE A 78 6.87 12.48 7.03
C ILE A 78 5.85 13.20 6.14
N GLU A 79 5.53 12.61 4.97
CA GLU A 79 4.54 13.16 4.05
C GLU A 79 3.14 13.23 4.69
N ARG A 80 2.75 12.17 5.40
CA ARG A 80 1.42 12.06 6.04
C ARG A 80 1.26 12.99 7.25
N VAL A 81 2.30 13.13 8.07
CA VAL A 81 2.30 14.02 9.25
C VAL A 81 2.25 15.47 8.81
N GLY A 82 3.02 15.86 7.79
CA GLY A 82 2.97 17.21 7.23
C GLY A 82 1.56 17.60 6.77
N SER A 83 0.89 16.71 6.01
CA SER A 83 -0.47 17.00 5.53
C SER A 83 -1.50 17.06 6.66
N SER A 84 -1.37 16.19 7.68
CA SER A 84 -2.28 16.19 8.83
C SER A 84 -2.11 17.44 9.71
N LEU A 85 -0.88 17.92 9.88
CA LEU A 85 -0.59 19.14 10.63
C LEU A 85 -1.24 20.36 9.98
N MET A 86 -1.13 20.50 8.67
CA MET A 86 -1.76 21.62 7.94
C MET A 86 -3.29 21.63 8.13
N ASN A 87 -3.95 20.48 7.96
CA ASN A 87 -5.39 20.38 8.16
C ASN A 87 -5.79 20.63 9.63
N SER A 88 -4.99 20.16 10.60
CA SER A 88 -5.25 20.40 12.02
C SER A 88 -5.16 21.88 12.40
N LEU A 89 -4.34 22.66 11.69
CA LEU A 89 -4.19 24.09 11.91
C LEU A 89 -5.48 24.85 11.57
N GLU A 90 -6.13 24.49 10.46
CA GLU A 90 -7.40 25.06 10.05
C GLU A 90 -8.52 24.73 11.05
N VAL A 91 -8.56 23.47 11.50
CA VAL A 91 -9.52 23.03 12.53
C VAL A 91 -9.28 23.77 13.85
N ALA A 92 -8.02 23.97 14.26
CA ALA A 92 -7.69 24.71 15.47
C ALA A 92 -8.09 26.20 15.38
N ALA A 93 -7.86 26.85 14.24
CA ALA A 93 -8.27 28.23 14.00
C ALA A 93 -9.79 28.39 14.06
N PHE A 94 -10.54 27.48 13.42
CA PHE A 94 -12.00 27.43 13.52
C PHE A 94 -12.47 27.24 14.97
N PHE A 95 -11.83 26.35 15.72
CA PHE A 95 -12.20 26.07 17.11
C PHE A 95 -12.04 27.30 18.01
N LEU A 96 -10.99 28.09 17.82
CA LEU A 96 -10.80 29.35 18.54
C LEU A 96 -11.87 30.39 18.19
N GLN A 97 -12.25 30.52 16.92
CA GLN A 97 -13.35 31.40 16.50
C GLN A 97 -14.70 30.94 17.09
N PHE A 98 -14.94 29.62 17.12
CA PHE A 98 -16.10 29.05 17.77
C PHE A 98 -16.16 29.38 19.27
N LEU A 99 -15.04 29.27 19.98
CA LEU A 99 -14.97 29.64 21.40
C LEU A 99 -15.24 31.13 21.61
N ASP A 100 -14.68 32.00 20.77
CA ASP A 100 -14.92 33.45 20.86
C ASP A 100 -16.41 33.80 20.67
N TRP A 101 -17.06 33.18 19.68
CA TRP A 101 -18.51 33.28 19.50
C TRP A 101 -19.28 32.72 20.70
N PHE A 102 -18.87 31.55 21.22
CA PHE A 102 -19.57 30.88 22.32
C PHE A 102 -19.50 31.69 23.63
N TYR A 103 -18.36 32.33 23.92
CA TYR A 103 -18.16 33.12 25.14
C TYR A 103 -18.63 34.57 25.02
N SER A 104 -18.61 35.18 23.83
CA SER A 104 -19.24 36.50 23.58
C SER A 104 -20.76 36.48 23.82
N SER A 105 -21.40 35.31 23.71
CA SER A 105 -22.80 35.07 24.09
C SER A 105 -23.06 35.10 25.61
N SER A 106 -22.04 35.19 26.49
CA SER A 106 -22.29 35.35 27.94
C SER A 106 -22.65 36.79 28.33
N ASN A 107 -22.23 37.79 27.53
CA ASN A 107 -22.54 39.20 27.73
C ASN A 107 -23.77 39.68 26.93
N THR A 108 -24.39 38.81 26.13
CA THR A 108 -25.66 39.09 25.45
C THR A 108 -26.64 37.93 25.71
N PRO A 109 -27.76 38.15 26.44
CA PRO A 109 -28.71 37.09 26.70
C PRO A 109 -29.22 36.55 25.36
N ARG A 110 -29.15 35.23 25.17
CA ARG A 110 -29.60 34.51 23.97
C ARG A 110 -31.09 34.77 23.72
N SER A 111 -31.39 35.84 23.01
CA SER A 111 -32.67 36.09 22.37
C SER A 111 -32.82 35.21 21.12
N LEU A 112 -32.61 33.89 21.27
CA LEU A 112 -32.90 32.88 20.25
C LEU A 112 -34.16 32.07 20.58
N THR A 113 -34.75 32.25 21.77
CA THR A 113 -36.08 31.73 22.13
C THR A 113 -37.13 32.81 22.36
N ASN A 114 -36.75 34.09 22.36
CA ASN A 114 -37.69 35.21 22.42
C ASN A 114 -38.21 35.52 21.01
N GLN A 115 -38.86 34.55 20.37
CA GLN A 115 -39.85 34.93 19.37
C GLN A 115 -40.96 35.70 20.12
N PRO A 116 -41.37 36.89 19.65
CA PRO A 116 -42.53 37.55 20.21
C PRO A 116 -43.69 36.55 20.15
N ILE A 117 -44.31 36.31 21.30
CA ILE A 117 -45.42 35.37 21.45
C ILE A 117 -46.47 35.71 20.38
N PRO A 118 -46.82 34.78 19.47
CA PRO A 118 -47.82 35.06 18.45
C PRO A 118 -49.15 35.40 19.13
N PRO A 119 -49.91 36.37 18.61
CA PRO A 119 -51.17 36.79 19.22
C PRO A 119 -52.15 35.60 19.31
N PRO A 120 -52.97 35.52 20.38
CA PRO A 120 -53.85 34.39 20.63
C PRO A 120 -54.87 34.19 19.50
N PRO A 121 -55.20 32.94 19.13
CA PRO A 121 -56.14 32.64 18.07
C PRO A 121 -57.55 33.12 18.43
N LYS A 122 -58.23 33.78 17.48
CA LYS A 122 -59.61 34.22 17.63
C LYS A 122 -60.52 32.98 17.62
N ILE A 123 -61.14 32.68 18.75
CA ILE A 123 -62.21 31.69 18.82
C ILE A 123 -63.39 32.26 18.05
N CYS A 124 -63.76 31.61 16.96
CA CYS A 124 -65.02 31.86 16.27
C CYS A 124 -66.13 31.30 17.16
N VAL A 125 -66.77 32.14 17.96
CA VAL A 125 -67.99 31.78 18.67
C VAL A 125 -69.09 31.72 17.62
N LEU A 126 -69.47 30.50 17.22
CA LEU A 126 -70.71 30.25 16.49
C LEU A 126 -71.85 30.52 17.48
N LEU A 127 -72.48 31.68 17.32
CA LEU A 127 -73.76 32.04 17.93
C LEU A 127 -74.70 32.48 16.81
#